data_AF-A0A8J3WZ26-F1
#
_entry.id   AF-A0A8J3WZ26-F1
#
_cell.length_a   1.000
_cell.length_b   1.000
_cell.length_c   1.000
_cell.angle_alpha   90.00
_cell.angle_beta   90.00
_cell.angle_gamma   90.00
#
_symmetry.space_group_name_H-M   'P 1'
#
loop_
_entity.id
_entity.type
_entity.pdbx_description
1 polymer ?
#
loop_
_entity_poly.entity_id
_entity_poly.type
_entity_poly.pdbx_seq_one_letter_code
_entity_poly.pdbx_strand_id
1 'polypeptide(L)'
;MIHISATMFLTLDGVMEAPHLWHPAYVSEESLAVLAGQLAGATAMLLGRRTYEEFAGYWPHQPDDVPLAAEINGIRKYVLSRTLANPGWGDTTVLGEGVQAAVRTLAEREERVLVAGSARLVRELLDRGLLGVSVAAVTSSVQRARAGLRDRLGPDRARWRRGPALTDHETAVLERYMRAIEAADHRALADLLAPGARVSHQPGAGGHHGAEPIWYGGRAAILERWAPVLHGPYGMSLRMTPTAANRQPAATYIRVPGDGHYRAFSLSVVTVEGGLLTELAQFGPELSPYFRLPGVLTPPG
;
A
#
# COMPACT_ATOMS: atom_id res chain seq x y z
N MET A 1 -6.53 -17.19 32.41
CA MET A 1 -6.28 -15.85 31.85
C MET A 1 -6.20 -16.00 30.35
N ILE A 2 -7.02 -15.29 29.59
CA ILE A 2 -7.00 -15.40 28.12
C ILE A 2 -5.80 -14.72 27.51
N HIS A 3 -5.32 -15.29 26.41
CA HIS A 3 -4.30 -14.70 25.58
C HIS A 3 -4.93 -14.13 24.31
N ILE A 4 -4.89 -12.81 24.13
CA ILE A 4 -5.37 -12.14 22.92
C ILE A 4 -4.17 -11.69 22.09
N SER A 5 -4.12 -12.15 20.85
CA SER A 5 -3.12 -11.77 19.85
C SER A 5 -3.80 -11.07 18.67
N ALA A 6 -3.07 -10.28 17.91
CA ALA A 6 -3.59 -9.62 16.72
C ALA A 6 -2.66 -9.85 15.53
N THR A 7 -3.26 -10.08 14.36
CA THR A 7 -2.56 -10.15 13.08
C THR A 7 -3.22 -9.20 12.08
N MET A 8 -2.41 -8.52 11.28
CA MET A 8 -2.88 -7.60 10.25
C MET A 8 -1.80 -7.39 9.19
N PHE A 9 -2.24 -7.09 7.97
CA PHE A 9 -1.36 -6.62 6.90
C PHE A 9 -1.32 -5.09 6.91
N LEU A 10 -0.13 -4.55 6.67
CA LEU A 10 0.15 -3.12 6.67
C LEU A 10 1.21 -2.81 5.63
N THR A 11 0.94 -1.86 4.72
CA THR A 11 1.97 -1.29 3.85
C THR A 11 2.91 -0.40 4.67
N LEU A 12 4.14 -0.19 4.18
CA LEU A 12 5.16 0.59 4.89
C LEU A 12 4.70 2.02 5.26
N ASP A 13 3.80 2.60 4.47
CA ASP A 13 3.29 3.96 4.62
C ASP A 13 1.97 4.06 5.38
N GLY A 14 1.35 2.93 5.76
CA GLY A 14 0.24 2.91 6.72
C GLY A 14 -1.09 2.35 6.22
N VAL A 15 -1.16 1.80 5.02
CA VAL A 15 -2.40 1.29 4.41
C VAL A 15 -2.68 -0.14 4.89
N MET A 16 -3.89 -0.39 5.39
CA MET A 16 -4.38 -1.71 5.83
C MET A 16 -5.64 -2.15 5.06
N GLU A 17 -6.22 -1.26 4.25
CA GLU A 17 -7.49 -1.49 3.58
C GLU A 17 -7.31 -2.41 2.37
N ALA A 18 -8.35 -3.21 2.09
CA ALA A 18 -8.43 -4.10 0.94
C ALA A 18 -7.14 -4.91 0.66
N PRO A 19 -6.58 -5.64 1.64
CA PRO A 19 -5.32 -6.36 1.46
C PRO A 19 -5.37 -7.38 0.32
N HIS A 20 -6.54 -7.92 -0.02
CA HIS A 20 -6.71 -8.81 -1.18
C HIS A 20 -6.29 -8.19 -2.52
N LEU A 21 -6.22 -6.85 -2.65
CA LEU A 21 -5.79 -6.17 -3.86
C LEU A 21 -4.28 -6.02 -4.00
N TRP A 22 -3.53 -6.05 -2.89
CA TRP A 22 -2.10 -5.74 -2.90
C TRP A 22 -1.24 -6.78 -2.21
N HIS A 23 -1.71 -7.42 -1.14
CA HIS A 23 -0.97 -8.40 -0.36
C HIS A 23 -0.54 -9.65 -1.14
N PRO A 24 -1.34 -10.23 -2.07
CA PRO A 24 -0.97 -11.48 -2.75
C PRO A 24 0.42 -11.48 -3.42
N ALA A 25 0.84 -10.33 -3.97
CA ALA A 25 2.14 -10.17 -4.62
C ALA A 25 3.33 -10.19 -3.64
N TYR A 26 3.08 -10.09 -2.33
CA TYR A 26 4.10 -10.04 -1.28
C TYR A 26 4.07 -11.25 -0.35
N VAL A 27 3.26 -12.27 -0.69
CA VAL A 27 3.20 -13.51 0.08
C VAL A 27 4.49 -14.31 -0.12
N SER A 28 5.12 -14.68 1.00
CA SER A 28 6.26 -15.59 1.05
C SER A 28 5.94 -16.82 1.88
N GLU A 29 6.69 -17.90 1.68
CA GLU A 29 6.60 -19.12 2.50
C GLU A 29 6.76 -18.82 4.01
N GLU A 30 7.70 -17.93 4.36
CA GLU A 30 7.90 -17.48 5.74
C GLU A 30 6.67 -16.75 6.28
N SER A 31 6.08 -15.84 5.50
CA SER A 31 4.88 -15.11 5.93
C SER A 31 3.67 -16.04 6.13
N LEU A 32 3.51 -17.04 5.27
CA LEU A 32 2.45 -18.05 5.38
C LEU A 32 2.66 -18.93 6.60
N ALA A 33 3.88 -19.35 6.88
CA ALA A 33 4.20 -20.14 8.07
C ALA A 33 3.87 -19.39 9.37
N VAL A 34 4.11 -18.08 9.42
CA VAL A 34 3.73 -17.23 10.56
C VAL A 34 2.20 -17.17 10.72
N LEU A 35 1.46 -16.91 9.63
CA LEU A 35 0.00 -16.87 9.66
C LEU A 35 -0.61 -18.22 10.07
N ALA A 36 -0.08 -19.32 9.53
CA ALA A 36 -0.47 -20.68 9.87
C ALA A 36 -0.25 -20.97 11.36
N GLY A 37 0.93 -20.64 11.89
CA GLY A 37 1.24 -20.84 13.31
C GLY A 37 0.35 -20.00 14.24
N GLN A 38 0.00 -18.78 13.85
CA GLN A 38 -0.93 -17.94 14.61
C GLN A 38 -2.35 -18.53 14.64
N LEU A 39 -2.83 -19.02 13.51
CA LEU A 39 -4.17 -19.59 13.39
C LEU A 39 -4.26 -20.95 14.10
N ALA A 40 -3.29 -21.84 13.91
CA ALA A 40 -3.24 -23.14 14.57
C ALA A 40 -3.14 -23.01 16.10
N GLY A 41 -2.52 -21.93 16.59
CA GLY A 41 -2.42 -21.63 18.01
C GLY A 41 -3.64 -20.93 18.62
N ALA A 42 -4.71 -20.69 17.87
CA ALA A 42 -5.90 -19.97 18.34
C ALA A 42 -7.10 -20.93 18.52
N THR A 43 -7.86 -20.74 19.60
CA THR A 43 -9.12 -21.45 19.86
C THR A 43 -10.31 -20.74 19.24
N ALA A 44 -10.21 -19.41 19.08
CA ALA A 44 -11.24 -18.60 18.44
C ALA A 44 -10.66 -17.37 17.73
N MET A 45 -11.44 -16.83 16.80
CA MET A 45 -11.17 -15.59 16.11
C MET A 45 -12.15 -14.48 16.55
N LEU A 46 -11.64 -13.31 16.89
CA LEU A 46 -12.43 -12.12 17.21
C LEU A 46 -12.36 -11.12 16.05
N LEU A 47 -13.54 -10.73 15.54
CA LEU A 47 -13.69 -9.87 14.37
C LEU A 47 -14.55 -8.65 14.68
N GLY A 48 -14.31 -7.54 13.98
CA GLY A 48 -15.30 -6.48 13.83
C GLY A 48 -16.26 -6.78 12.68
N ARG A 49 -17.47 -6.20 12.71
CA ARG A 49 -18.52 -6.42 11.68
C ARG A 49 -18.01 -6.41 10.24
N ARG A 50 -17.32 -5.34 9.82
CA ARG A 50 -16.86 -5.17 8.42
C ARG A 50 -15.90 -6.26 7.99
N THR A 51 -14.93 -6.59 8.85
CA THR A 51 -13.98 -7.68 8.56
C THR A 51 -14.68 -9.03 8.49
N TYR A 52 -15.66 -9.26 9.37
CA TYR A 52 -16.49 -10.47 9.29
C TYR A 52 -17.27 -10.54 7.97
N GLU A 53 -17.89 -9.45 7.52
CA GLU A 53 -18.63 -9.40 6.25
C GLU A 53 -17.70 -9.67 5.05
N GLU A 54 -16.51 -9.07 5.03
CA GLU A 54 -15.48 -9.32 3.99
C GLU A 54 -15.01 -10.79 4.01
N PHE A 55 -14.77 -11.36 5.18
CA PHE A 55 -14.31 -12.74 5.33
C PHE A 55 -15.41 -13.75 4.97
N ALA A 56 -16.64 -13.53 5.43
CA ALA A 56 -17.79 -14.36 5.13
C ALA A 56 -18.15 -14.34 3.64
N GLY A 57 -17.85 -13.25 2.92
CA GLY A 57 -18.01 -13.15 1.47
C GLY A 57 -16.87 -13.78 0.65
N TYR A 58 -15.81 -14.27 1.29
CA TYR A 58 -14.62 -14.79 0.60
C TYR A 58 -14.29 -16.24 0.98
N TRP A 59 -14.09 -16.52 2.27
CA TRP A 59 -13.56 -17.80 2.76
C TRP A 59 -14.47 -19.02 2.49
N PRO A 60 -15.81 -18.93 2.60
CA PRO A 60 -16.70 -20.05 2.25
C PRO A 60 -16.65 -20.47 0.78
N HIS A 61 -16.10 -19.62 -0.09
CA HIS A 61 -16.07 -19.83 -1.53
C HIS A 61 -14.68 -20.23 -2.04
N GLN A 62 -13.68 -20.32 -1.16
CA GLN A 62 -12.36 -20.79 -1.53
C GLN A 62 -12.34 -22.32 -1.59
N PRO A 63 -11.67 -22.91 -2.60
CA PRO A 63 -11.46 -24.36 -2.63
C PRO A 63 -10.53 -24.82 -1.51
N ASP A 64 -10.64 -26.10 -1.15
CA ASP A 64 -9.93 -26.69 0.01
C ASP A 64 -8.41 -26.71 -0.12
N ASP A 65 -7.88 -26.55 -1.34
CA ASP A 65 -6.45 -26.46 -1.63
C ASP A 65 -5.87 -25.06 -1.38
N VAL A 66 -6.72 -24.05 -1.17
CA VAL A 66 -6.29 -22.72 -0.73
C VAL A 66 -5.74 -22.81 0.69
N PRO A 67 -4.48 -22.41 0.93
CA PRO A 67 -3.89 -22.47 2.26
C PRO A 67 -4.74 -21.74 3.31
N LEU A 68 -4.90 -22.36 4.48
CA LEU A 68 -5.65 -21.86 5.64
C LEU A 68 -7.17 -21.80 5.48
N ALA A 69 -7.74 -22.13 4.32
CA ALA A 69 -9.18 -21.99 4.08
C ALA A 69 -10.00 -22.88 5.02
N ALA A 70 -9.60 -24.15 5.21
CA ALA A 70 -10.27 -25.09 6.09
C ALA A 70 -10.24 -24.61 7.56
N GLU A 71 -9.07 -24.17 8.04
CA GLU A 71 -8.89 -23.68 9.41
C GLU A 71 -9.68 -22.39 9.66
N ILE A 72 -9.67 -21.44 8.72
CA ILE A 72 -10.42 -20.17 8.85
C ILE A 72 -11.93 -20.42 8.80
N ASN A 73 -12.40 -21.35 7.97
CA ASN A 73 -13.81 -21.74 7.95
C ASN A 73 -14.23 -22.48 9.24
N GLY A 74 -13.36 -23.35 9.76
CA GLY A 74 -13.64 -24.19 10.93
C GLY A 74 -13.49 -23.52 12.30
N ILE A 75 -12.63 -22.51 12.44
CA ILE A 75 -12.39 -21.84 13.75
C ILE A 75 -13.66 -21.15 14.26
N ARG A 76 -13.90 -21.20 15.58
CA ARG A 76 -15.00 -20.45 16.22
C ARG A 76 -14.79 -18.94 16.05
N LYS A 77 -15.86 -18.21 15.80
CA LYS A 77 -15.86 -16.78 15.50
C LYS A 77 -16.69 -16.00 16.50
N TYR A 78 -16.14 -14.90 16.97
CA TYR A 78 -16.84 -13.90 17.75
C TYR A 78 -16.85 -12.59 16.98
N VAL A 79 -18.02 -11.98 16.83
CA VAL A 79 -18.16 -10.73 16.06
C VAL A 79 -18.63 -9.60 16.96
N LEU A 80 -17.77 -8.62 17.17
CA LEU A 80 -18.12 -7.37 17.85
C LEU A 80 -18.97 -6.50 16.92
N SER A 81 -20.29 -6.53 17.14
CA SER A 81 -21.26 -5.80 16.33
C SER A 81 -22.56 -5.57 17.09
N ARG A 82 -23.13 -4.37 16.93
CA ARG A 82 -24.49 -4.04 17.41
C ARG A 82 -25.56 -4.21 16.33
N THR A 83 -25.16 -4.43 15.09
CA THR A 83 -26.07 -4.38 13.93
C THR A 83 -26.08 -5.68 13.13
N LEU A 84 -25.18 -6.62 13.42
CA LEU A 84 -25.16 -7.91 12.75
C LEU A 84 -26.16 -8.83 13.46
N ALA A 85 -27.28 -9.14 12.82
CA ALA A 85 -28.32 -9.97 13.41
C ALA A 85 -28.17 -11.45 13.07
N ASN A 86 -27.84 -11.77 11.81
CA ASN A 86 -27.86 -13.15 11.29
C ASN A 86 -26.51 -13.49 10.64
N PRO A 87 -25.51 -13.95 11.41
CA PRO A 87 -24.24 -14.39 10.84
C PRO A 87 -24.42 -15.69 10.05
N GLY A 88 -24.09 -15.68 8.75
CA GLY A 88 -24.21 -16.86 7.86
C GLY A 88 -22.95 -17.72 7.72
N TRP A 89 -21.90 -17.50 8.50
CA TRP A 89 -20.59 -18.15 8.30
C TRP A 89 -20.11 -18.92 9.54
N GLY A 90 -20.16 -20.25 9.48
CA GLY A 90 -19.59 -21.16 10.49
C GLY A 90 -20.14 -20.98 11.91
N ASP A 91 -19.39 -21.46 12.90
CA ASP A 91 -19.68 -21.24 14.33
C ASP A 91 -19.40 -19.77 14.71
N THR A 92 -20.43 -18.91 14.58
CA THR A 92 -20.33 -17.48 14.85
C THR A 92 -21.26 -17.03 15.99
N THR A 93 -20.68 -16.34 16.98
CA THR A 93 -21.42 -15.64 18.04
C THR A 93 -21.26 -14.12 17.91
N VAL A 94 -22.37 -13.37 17.90
CA VAL A 94 -22.34 -11.91 17.89
C VAL A 94 -22.31 -11.34 19.30
N LEU A 95 -21.40 -10.40 19.55
CA LEU A 95 -21.19 -9.73 20.83
C LEU A 95 -21.51 -8.23 20.71
N GLY A 96 -22.70 -7.83 21.19
CA GLY A 96 -23.23 -6.46 21.03
C GLY A 96 -22.86 -5.46 22.12
N GLU A 97 -22.41 -5.93 23.28
CA GLU A 97 -22.23 -5.11 24.49
C GLU A 97 -20.88 -4.37 24.55
N GLY A 98 -20.06 -4.49 23.50
CA GLY A 98 -18.76 -3.82 23.38
C GLY A 98 -17.59 -4.66 23.87
N VAL A 99 -16.37 -4.11 23.74
CA VAL A 99 -15.12 -4.85 23.92
C VAL A 99 -14.97 -5.43 25.33
N GLN A 100 -15.31 -4.68 26.38
CA GLN A 100 -15.16 -5.16 27.76
C GLN A 100 -16.04 -6.39 28.05
N ALA A 101 -17.29 -6.38 27.61
CA ALA A 101 -18.19 -7.52 27.76
C ALA A 101 -17.71 -8.71 26.93
N ALA A 102 -17.30 -8.45 25.68
CA ALA A 102 -16.76 -9.49 24.82
C ALA A 102 -15.52 -10.18 25.43
N VAL A 103 -14.59 -9.41 26.00
CA VAL A 103 -13.39 -9.94 26.66
C VAL A 103 -13.76 -10.82 27.85
N ARG A 104 -14.78 -10.45 28.64
CA ARG A 104 -15.28 -11.33 29.72
C ARG A 104 -15.84 -12.64 29.17
N THR A 105 -16.70 -12.58 28.14
CA THR A 105 -17.24 -13.78 27.50
C THR A 105 -16.14 -14.68 26.94
N LEU A 106 -15.13 -14.08 26.29
CA LEU A 106 -13.97 -14.81 25.79
C LEU A 106 -13.16 -15.42 26.94
N ALA A 107 -13.01 -14.70 28.06
CA ALA A 107 -12.27 -15.18 29.23
C ALA A 107 -12.85 -16.44 29.86
N GLU A 108 -14.15 -16.67 29.68
CA GLU A 108 -14.88 -17.84 30.20
C GLU A 108 -14.88 -19.03 29.23
N ARG A 109 -14.69 -18.78 27.93
CA ARG A 109 -14.96 -19.79 26.87
C ARG A 109 -13.75 -20.18 26.05
N GLU A 110 -12.74 -19.32 26.01
CA GLU A 110 -11.60 -19.43 25.11
C GLU A 110 -10.30 -19.34 25.89
N GLU A 111 -9.22 -19.84 25.31
CA GLU A 111 -7.88 -19.73 25.89
C GLU A 111 -7.02 -18.76 25.09
N ARG A 112 -7.07 -18.88 23.76
CA ARG A 112 -6.20 -18.15 22.83
C ARG A 112 -7.02 -17.57 21.70
N VAL A 113 -7.17 -16.25 21.69
CA VAL A 113 -8.01 -15.53 20.73
C VAL A 113 -7.12 -14.79 19.72
N LEU A 114 -7.36 -15.02 18.44
CA LEU A 114 -6.74 -14.29 17.34
C LEU A 114 -7.65 -13.16 16.86
N VAL A 115 -7.12 -11.94 16.79
CA VAL A 115 -7.79 -10.78 16.22
C VAL A 115 -7.25 -10.56 14.81
N ALA A 116 -8.02 -10.94 13.79
CA ALA A 116 -7.66 -10.71 12.39
C ALA A 116 -8.10 -9.31 11.95
N GLY A 117 -7.41 -8.27 12.45
CA GLY A 117 -7.86 -6.88 12.30
C GLY A 117 -9.24 -6.62 12.93
N SER A 118 -9.94 -5.53 12.61
CA SER A 118 -9.50 -4.35 11.87
C SER A 118 -8.62 -3.43 12.72
N ALA A 119 -7.95 -2.47 12.09
CA ALA A 119 -7.13 -1.46 12.77
C ALA A 119 -7.86 -0.78 13.94
N ARG A 120 -9.18 -0.55 13.82
CA ARG A 120 -10.01 0.04 14.87
C ARG A 120 -10.12 -0.88 16.09
N LEU A 121 -10.40 -2.17 15.87
CA LEU A 121 -10.53 -3.15 16.96
C LEU A 121 -9.19 -3.36 17.65
N VAL A 122 -8.12 -3.53 16.88
CA VAL A 122 -6.77 -3.72 17.44
C VAL A 122 -6.34 -2.49 18.25
N ARG A 123 -6.62 -1.27 17.76
CA ARG A 123 -6.37 -0.04 18.53
C ARG A 123 -7.15 -0.03 19.84
N GLU A 124 -8.44 -0.35 19.82
CA GLU A 124 -9.25 -0.38 21.03
C GLU A 124 -8.74 -1.41 22.06
N LEU A 125 -8.26 -2.58 21.61
CA LEU A 125 -7.66 -3.59 22.48
C LEU A 125 -6.29 -3.15 23.03
N LEU A 126 -5.47 -2.50 22.20
CA LEU A 126 -4.19 -1.92 22.61
C LEU A 126 -4.36 -0.84 23.68
N ASP A 127 -5.27 0.11 23.46
CA ASP A 127 -5.54 1.22 24.38
C ASP A 127 -6.01 0.74 25.77
N ARG A 128 -6.62 -0.45 25.82
CA ARG A 128 -7.09 -1.11 27.04
C ARG A 128 -6.06 -2.07 27.65
N GLY A 129 -4.88 -2.24 27.04
CA GLY A 129 -3.85 -3.18 27.51
C GLY A 129 -4.25 -4.65 27.43
N LEU A 130 -5.16 -5.00 26.52
CA LEU A 130 -5.75 -6.35 26.42
C LEU A 130 -4.99 -7.30 25.48
N LEU A 131 -4.07 -6.78 24.68
CA LEU A 131 -3.20 -7.62 23.87
C LEU A 131 -2.03 -8.14 24.69
N GLY A 132 -1.52 -9.32 24.34
CA GLY A 132 -0.29 -9.88 24.93
C GLY A 132 0.99 -9.09 24.64
N VAL A 133 0.89 -7.87 24.09
CA VAL A 133 2.00 -6.97 23.76
C VAL A 133 1.69 -5.56 24.24
N SER A 134 2.70 -4.86 24.77
CA SER A 134 2.58 -3.43 25.11
C SER A 134 3.02 -2.54 23.94
N VAL A 135 2.53 -1.30 23.91
CA VAL A 135 2.99 -0.28 22.94
C VAL A 135 4.51 -0.09 23.02
N ALA A 136 5.08 -0.16 24.22
CA ALA A 136 6.52 -0.09 24.42
C ALA A 136 7.25 -1.29 23.79
N ALA A 137 6.73 -2.51 23.94
CA ALA A 137 7.29 -3.70 23.32
C ALA A 137 7.25 -3.62 21.78
N VAL A 138 6.12 -3.18 21.21
CA VAL A 138 5.99 -2.94 19.76
C VAL A 138 6.99 -1.88 19.30
N THR A 139 7.08 -0.76 20.01
CA THR A 139 8.03 0.33 19.70
C THR A 139 9.47 -0.16 19.73
N SER A 140 9.84 -0.96 20.74
CA SER A 140 11.17 -1.56 20.87
C SER A 140 11.48 -2.51 19.71
N SER A 141 10.53 -3.36 19.32
CA SER A 141 10.67 -4.23 18.15
C SER A 141 10.86 -3.44 16.85
N VAL A 142 10.08 -2.38 16.63
CA VAL A 142 10.24 -1.48 15.47
C VAL A 142 11.59 -0.77 15.49
N GLN A 143 12.08 -0.34 16.66
CA GLN A 143 13.41 0.28 16.78
C GLN A 143 14.52 -0.71 16.40
N ARG A 144 14.45 -1.97 16.86
CA ARG A 144 15.41 -3.02 16.47
C ARG A 144 15.32 -3.36 14.98
N ALA A 145 14.11 -3.51 14.45
CA ALA A 145 13.91 -3.75 13.02
C ALA A 145 14.52 -2.61 12.17
N ARG A 146 14.32 -1.35 12.57
CA ARG A 146 14.94 -0.19 11.92
C ARG A 146 16.46 -0.18 12.02
N ALA A 147 17.03 -0.65 13.13
CA ALA A 147 18.49 -0.78 13.26
C ALA A 147 19.02 -1.85 12.28
N GLY A 148 18.43 -3.04 12.27
CA GLY A 148 18.83 -4.10 11.35
C GLY A 148 18.63 -3.73 9.88
N LEU A 149 17.57 -2.97 9.55
CA LEU A 149 17.39 -2.44 8.20
C LEU A 149 18.48 -1.44 7.80
N ARG A 150 18.95 -0.58 8.72
CA ARG A 150 20.06 0.35 8.42
C ARG A 150 21.36 -0.38 8.13
N ASP A 151 21.66 -1.44 8.88
CA ASP A 151 22.88 -2.23 8.67
C ASP A 151 22.85 -2.90 7.30
N ARG A 152 21.67 -3.34 6.85
CA ARG A 152 21.49 -4.00 5.54
C ARG A 152 21.38 -3.03 4.36
N LEU A 153 20.71 -1.89 4.55
CA LEU A 153 20.36 -0.95 3.47
C LEU A 153 21.27 0.28 3.40
N GLY A 154 22.17 0.46 4.38
CA GLY A 154 23.10 1.57 4.47
C GLY A 154 22.58 2.77 5.27
N PRO A 155 23.45 3.77 5.51
CA PRO A 155 23.20 4.87 6.46
C PRO A 155 22.28 5.98 5.91
N ASP A 156 21.94 5.96 4.63
CA ASP A 156 21.19 7.04 3.99
C ASP A 156 19.71 7.04 4.43
N ARG A 157 19.44 7.81 5.49
CA ARG A 157 18.10 7.94 6.09
C ARG A 157 17.12 8.69 5.20
N ALA A 158 17.58 9.52 4.25
CA ALA A 158 16.71 10.31 3.39
C ALA A 158 15.83 9.43 2.50
N ARG A 159 16.31 8.22 2.18
CA ARG A 159 15.58 7.20 1.41
C ARG A 159 14.38 6.59 2.12
N TRP A 160 14.31 6.65 3.46
CA TRP A 160 13.29 5.90 4.24
C TRP A 160 12.50 6.75 5.25
N ARG A 161 12.92 8.00 5.53
CA ARG A 161 12.17 8.94 6.37
C ARG A 161 11.47 9.96 5.50
N ARG A 162 10.16 9.76 5.29
CA ARG A 162 9.27 10.76 4.69
C ARG A 162 8.47 11.47 5.76
N GLY A 163 8.36 12.80 5.64
CA GLY A 163 7.50 13.63 6.47
C GLY A 163 6.02 13.32 6.23
N PRO A 164 5.11 13.80 7.10
CA PRO A 164 3.67 13.57 6.94
C PRO A 164 3.07 14.31 5.72
N ALA A 165 3.76 15.33 5.20
CA ALA A 165 3.41 16.09 4.01
C ALA A 165 4.66 16.34 3.17
N LEU A 166 4.46 16.69 1.88
CA LEU A 166 5.54 17.15 1.02
C LEU A 166 6.10 18.46 1.55
N THR A 167 7.42 18.61 1.46
CA THR A 167 8.09 19.89 1.76
C THR A 167 7.86 20.89 0.61
N ASP A 168 7.97 22.19 0.91
CA ASP A 168 7.92 23.24 -0.12
C ASP A 168 9.00 23.02 -1.20
N HIS A 169 10.17 22.52 -0.78
CA HIS A 169 11.27 22.18 -1.68
C HIS A 169 10.94 21.02 -2.62
N GLU A 170 10.39 19.92 -2.09
CA GLU A 170 9.92 18.79 -2.89
C GLU A 170 8.81 19.21 -3.86
N THR A 171 7.91 20.08 -3.41
CA THR A 171 6.82 20.63 -4.22
C THR A 171 7.37 21.48 -5.36
N ALA A 172 8.32 22.37 -5.10
CA ALA A 172 8.97 23.20 -6.11
C ALA A 172 9.74 22.37 -7.15
N VAL A 173 10.41 21.28 -6.73
CA VAL A 173 11.08 20.36 -7.66
C VAL A 173 10.06 19.59 -8.51
N LEU A 174 8.97 19.11 -7.92
CA LEU A 174 7.89 18.44 -8.65
C LEU A 174 7.27 19.38 -9.70
N GLU A 175 6.99 20.63 -9.36
CA GLU A 175 6.46 21.62 -10.31
C GLU A 175 7.42 21.90 -11.48
N ARG A 176 8.74 22.01 -11.20
CA ARG A 176 9.75 22.19 -12.25
C ARG A 176 9.84 20.97 -13.15
N TYR A 177 9.80 19.76 -12.57
CA TYR A 177 9.74 18.52 -13.33
C TYR A 177 8.50 18.48 -14.21
N MET A 178 7.35 18.87 -13.67
CA MET A 178 6.12 18.90 -14.44
C MET A 178 6.20 19.83 -15.64
N ARG A 179 6.62 21.08 -15.41
CA ARG A 179 6.81 22.06 -16.49
C ARG A 179 7.80 21.57 -17.55
N ALA A 180 8.90 20.93 -17.15
CA ALA A 180 9.87 20.39 -18.09
C ALA A 180 9.26 19.32 -19.00
N ILE A 181 8.41 18.43 -18.46
CA ILE A 181 7.80 17.38 -19.26
C ILE A 181 6.66 17.92 -20.14
N GLU A 182 5.80 18.79 -19.61
CA GLU A 182 4.71 19.41 -20.40
C GLU A 182 5.24 20.26 -21.55
N ALA A 183 6.37 20.95 -21.37
CA ALA A 183 7.03 21.73 -22.42
C ALA A 183 7.93 20.89 -23.34
N ALA A 184 8.08 19.58 -23.07
CA ALA A 184 9.11 18.73 -23.66
C ALA A 184 10.51 19.38 -23.56
N ASP A 185 10.82 20.11 -22.48
CA ASP A 185 12.11 20.78 -22.29
C ASP A 185 13.18 19.79 -21.80
N HIS A 186 13.89 19.23 -22.78
CA HIS A 186 14.96 18.27 -22.57
C HIS A 186 16.09 18.81 -21.67
N ARG A 187 16.40 20.11 -21.77
CA ARG A 187 17.47 20.74 -20.99
C ARG A 187 17.04 20.94 -19.55
N ALA A 188 15.84 21.46 -19.33
CA ALA A 188 15.30 21.61 -17.98
C ALA A 188 15.16 20.27 -17.26
N LEU A 189 14.78 19.20 -17.98
CA LEU A 189 14.76 17.84 -17.43
C LEU A 189 16.17 17.36 -17.06
N ALA A 190 17.16 17.59 -17.92
CA ALA A 190 18.56 17.24 -17.65
C ALA A 190 19.09 17.93 -16.38
N ASP A 191 18.76 19.21 -16.18
CA ASP A 191 19.17 20.01 -15.02
C ASP A 191 18.50 19.53 -13.71
N LEU A 192 17.35 18.86 -13.80
CA LEU A 192 16.64 18.28 -12.66
C LEU A 192 17.15 16.89 -12.27
N LEU A 193 17.67 16.11 -13.21
CA LEU A 193 18.11 14.73 -12.96
C LEU A 193 19.48 14.70 -12.28
N ALA A 194 19.61 13.95 -11.18
CA ALA A 194 20.91 13.63 -10.62
C ALA A 194 21.76 12.82 -11.63
N PRO A 195 23.11 12.92 -11.62
CA PRO A 195 23.95 12.17 -12.56
C PRO A 195 23.68 10.66 -12.56
N GLY A 196 23.47 10.08 -11.38
CA GLY A 196 23.12 8.67 -11.17
C GLY A 196 21.63 8.40 -11.01
N ALA A 197 20.75 9.27 -11.49
CA ALA A 197 19.31 9.08 -11.38
C ALA A 197 18.88 7.74 -12.00
N ARG A 198 17.84 7.11 -11.43
CA ARG A 198 17.30 5.83 -11.90
C ARG A 198 15.84 5.97 -12.28
N VAL A 199 15.41 5.18 -13.24
CA VAL A 199 14.01 5.07 -13.63
C VAL A 199 13.59 3.61 -13.60
N SER A 200 12.40 3.35 -13.07
CA SER A 200 11.73 2.06 -13.18
C SER A 200 10.39 2.22 -13.89
N HIS A 201 10.08 1.32 -14.82
CA HIS A 201 8.72 1.19 -15.37
C HIS A 201 8.13 -0.11 -14.85
N GLN A 202 7.10 0.01 -14.01
CA GLN A 202 6.32 -1.14 -13.59
C GLN A 202 5.50 -1.68 -14.78
N PRO A 203 5.05 -2.95 -14.73
CA PRO A 203 4.14 -3.48 -15.73
C PRO A 203 2.94 -2.55 -15.96
N GLY A 204 2.63 -2.23 -17.22
CA GLY A 204 1.55 -1.31 -17.61
C GLY A 204 1.92 0.18 -17.61
N ALA A 205 3.08 0.57 -17.07
CA ALA A 205 3.50 1.97 -17.03
C ALA A 205 4.11 2.44 -18.35
N GLY A 206 3.73 3.63 -18.83
CA GLY A 206 4.45 4.29 -19.91
C GLY A 206 4.43 3.55 -21.27
N GLY A 207 3.45 2.67 -21.50
CA GLY A 207 3.40 1.79 -22.67
C GLY A 207 4.26 0.52 -22.54
N HIS A 208 4.81 0.23 -21.36
CA HIS A 208 5.47 -1.03 -21.07
C HIS A 208 4.45 -2.15 -20.86
N HIS A 209 4.38 -3.10 -21.79
CA HIS A 209 3.43 -4.22 -21.75
C HIS A 209 4.05 -5.52 -21.21
N GLY A 210 5.31 -5.50 -20.76
CA GLY A 210 5.97 -6.68 -20.19
C GLY A 210 5.52 -6.98 -18.76
N ALA A 211 5.61 -8.26 -18.38
CA ALA A 211 5.26 -8.73 -17.03
C ALA A 211 6.28 -8.30 -15.95
N GLU A 212 7.52 -8.05 -16.35
CA GLU A 212 8.61 -7.68 -15.43
C GLU A 212 8.92 -6.18 -15.49
N PRO A 213 9.27 -5.53 -14.36
CA PRO A 213 9.69 -4.14 -14.36
C PRO A 213 10.97 -3.90 -15.18
N ILE A 214 11.03 -2.78 -15.91
CA ILE A 214 12.25 -2.34 -16.59
C ILE A 214 12.98 -1.30 -15.74
N TRP A 215 14.31 -1.44 -15.65
CA TRP A 215 15.18 -0.51 -14.94
C TRP A 215 16.26 0.04 -15.86
N TYR A 216 16.56 1.33 -15.72
CA TYR A 216 17.72 1.96 -16.32
C TYR A 216 18.15 3.16 -15.47
N GLY A 217 19.39 3.60 -15.63
CA GLY A 217 19.95 4.68 -14.83
C GLY A 217 21.05 5.44 -15.54
N GLY A 218 21.33 6.62 -14.99
CA GLY A 218 22.21 7.62 -15.60
C GLY A 218 21.41 8.67 -16.36
N ARG A 219 21.72 9.94 -16.11
CA ARG A 219 21.04 11.09 -16.74
C ARG A 219 20.95 10.94 -18.27
N ALA A 220 22.06 10.62 -18.94
CA ALA A 220 22.10 10.49 -20.40
C ALA A 220 21.18 9.37 -20.92
N ALA A 221 21.21 8.20 -20.29
CA ALA A 221 20.36 7.06 -20.68
C ALA A 221 18.87 7.37 -20.48
N ILE A 222 18.51 8.11 -19.42
CA ILE A 222 17.13 8.53 -19.18
C ILE A 222 16.65 9.46 -20.29
N LEU A 223 17.44 10.47 -20.58
CA LEU A 223 17.16 11.48 -21.60
C LEU A 223 17.03 10.87 -23.00
N GLU A 224 17.97 9.99 -23.37
CA GLU A 224 17.93 9.26 -24.64
C GLU A 224 16.65 8.42 -24.77
N ARG A 225 16.28 7.69 -23.70
CA ARG A 225 15.11 6.80 -23.73
C ARG A 225 13.77 7.55 -23.73
N TRP A 226 13.74 8.76 -23.17
CA TRP A 226 12.53 9.60 -23.14
C TRP A 226 12.40 10.50 -24.37
N ALA A 227 13.47 10.73 -25.12
CA ALA A 227 13.45 11.56 -26.32
C ALA A 227 12.40 11.15 -27.36
N PRO A 228 12.18 9.85 -27.69
CA PRO A 228 11.15 9.46 -28.64
C PRO A 228 9.72 9.78 -28.17
N VAL A 229 9.50 9.71 -26.86
CA VAL A 229 8.21 10.03 -26.23
C VAL A 229 7.94 11.54 -26.23
N LEU A 230 8.98 12.35 -25.98
CA LEU A 230 8.85 13.81 -25.88
C LEU A 230 8.94 14.52 -27.23
N HIS A 231 9.70 13.99 -28.18
CA HIS A 231 10.07 14.69 -29.43
C HIS A 231 9.93 13.84 -30.69
N GLY A 232 9.60 12.55 -30.59
CA GLY A 232 9.54 11.67 -31.75
C GLY A 232 8.41 12.04 -32.72
N PRO A 233 8.33 11.37 -33.88
CA PRO A 233 7.22 11.54 -34.83
C PRO A 233 5.84 11.17 -34.24
N TYR A 234 5.84 10.44 -33.12
CA TYR A 234 4.67 10.12 -32.31
C TYR A 234 4.73 10.78 -30.92
N GLY A 235 5.47 11.89 -30.81
CA GLY A 235 5.67 12.63 -29.57
C GLY A 235 4.34 12.97 -28.91
N MET A 236 4.27 12.76 -27.60
CA MET A 236 3.03 12.93 -26.85
C MET A 236 2.91 14.35 -26.33
N SER A 237 1.73 14.97 -26.53
CA SER A 237 1.34 16.12 -25.72
C SER A 237 0.98 15.62 -24.33
N LEU A 238 1.78 16.01 -23.34
CA LEU A 238 1.67 15.56 -21.96
C LEU A 238 1.16 16.70 -21.08
N ARG A 239 0.20 16.37 -20.22
CA ARG A 239 -0.26 17.24 -19.14
C ARG A 239 -0.18 16.49 -17.82
N MET A 240 0.21 17.21 -16.77
CA MET A 240 0.48 16.67 -15.45
C MET A 240 -0.44 17.25 -14.39
N THR A 241 -0.89 16.39 -13.50
CA THR A 241 -1.59 16.79 -12.27
C THR A 241 -0.76 16.36 -11.07
N PRO A 242 -0.41 17.27 -10.14
CA PRO A 242 0.37 16.94 -8.97
C PRO A 242 -0.45 16.12 -7.99
N THR A 243 0.20 15.20 -7.28
CA THR A 243 -0.35 14.40 -6.19
C THR A 243 0.79 13.95 -5.26
N ALA A 244 0.49 13.06 -4.31
CA ALA A 244 1.50 12.39 -3.51
C ALA A 244 1.20 10.89 -3.44
N ALA A 245 2.24 10.06 -3.53
CA ALA A 245 2.15 8.61 -3.35
C ALA A 245 3.13 8.15 -2.28
N ASN A 246 2.62 7.46 -1.25
CA ASN A 246 3.41 7.00 -0.10
C ASN A 246 4.24 8.13 0.53
N ARG A 247 3.66 9.35 0.61
CA ARG A 247 4.29 10.60 1.09
C ARG A 247 5.47 11.09 0.23
N GLN A 248 5.56 10.64 -1.01
CA GLN A 248 6.52 11.11 -2.00
C GLN A 248 5.80 11.96 -3.05
N PRO A 249 6.50 12.96 -3.63
CA PRO A 249 5.93 13.72 -4.73
C PRO A 249 5.59 12.78 -5.88
N ALA A 250 4.39 12.93 -6.42
CA ALA A 250 3.97 12.17 -7.58
C ALA A 250 3.15 13.03 -8.52
N ALA A 251 3.07 12.63 -9.77
CA ALA A 251 2.19 13.26 -10.72
C ALA A 251 1.79 12.25 -11.79
N THR A 252 0.53 12.30 -12.21
CA THR A 252 0.03 11.44 -13.29
C THR A 252 -0.01 12.19 -14.59
N TYR A 253 0.21 11.46 -15.67
CA TYR A 253 0.15 11.93 -17.04
C TYR A 253 -1.06 11.46 -17.78
N ILE A 254 -1.30 12.19 -18.85
CA ILE A 254 -2.40 12.00 -19.72
C ILE A 254 -2.02 12.15 -21.22
N ARG A 255 -2.48 11.21 -22.07
CA ARG A 255 -2.34 11.09 -23.54
C ARG A 255 -3.36 11.95 -24.30
N VAL A 256 -2.93 12.66 -25.36
CA VAL A 256 -3.82 13.17 -26.45
C VAL A 256 -3.56 12.42 -27.74
N PRO A 257 -4.50 11.60 -28.23
CA PRO A 257 -4.42 10.98 -29.53
C PRO A 257 -5.71 11.24 -30.31
N GLY A 258 -5.71 12.19 -31.26
CA GLY A 258 -6.78 12.38 -32.25
C GLY A 258 -8.14 12.90 -31.74
N ASP A 259 -8.54 12.60 -30.50
CA ASP A 259 -9.94 12.76 -30.03
C ASP A 259 -10.16 13.93 -29.06
N GLY A 260 -9.22 14.88 -28.95
CA GLY A 260 -9.38 16.09 -28.11
C GLY A 260 -9.49 15.86 -26.60
N HIS A 261 -9.34 14.61 -26.12
CA HIS A 261 -9.38 14.27 -24.70
C HIS A 261 -8.03 13.77 -24.20
N TYR A 262 -7.77 14.13 -22.95
CA TYR A 262 -6.63 13.69 -22.18
C TYR A 262 -7.05 12.37 -21.46
N ARG A 263 -6.41 11.20 -21.74
CA ARG A 263 -6.52 9.93 -20.93
C ARG A 263 -5.29 9.48 -20.10
N ALA A 264 -5.48 9.07 -18.84
CA ALA A 264 -4.39 8.62 -17.94
C ALA A 264 -3.40 7.63 -18.61
N PHE A 265 -2.09 7.88 -18.46
CA PHE A 265 -1.02 7.14 -19.13
C PHE A 265 0.00 6.52 -18.17
N SER A 266 0.44 7.28 -17.15
CA SER A 266 1.31 6.74 -16.10
C SER A 266 1.31 7.65 -14.87
N LEU A 267 1.44 7.04 -13.69
CA LEU A 267 1.72 7.73 -12.44
C LEU A 267 3.24 7.72 -12.19
N SER A 268 3.86 8.89 -12.19
CA SER A 268 5.27 9.08 -11.89
C SER A 268 5.45 9.45 -10.42
N VAL A 269 6.04 8.56 -9.62
CA VAL A 269 6.46 8.84 -8.24
C VAL A 269 7.95 9.19 -8.26
N VAL A 270 8.33 10.34 -7.72
CA VAL A 270 9.71 10.83 -7.79
C VAL A 270 10.35 10.96 -6.42
N THR A 271 11.65 10.64 -6.36
CA THR A 271 12.49 10.90 -5.18
C THR A 271 13.33 12.14 -5.41
N VAL A 272 13.27 13.08 -4.47
CA VAL A 272 14.04 14.33 -4.48
C VAL A 272 15.11 14.29 -3.38
N GLU A 273 16.36 14.47 -3.77
CA GLU A 273 17.50 14.58 -2.85
C GLU A 273 18.40 15.73 -3.30
N GLY A 274 18.74 16.64 -2.37
CA GLY A 274 19.57 17.81 -2.71
C GLY A 274 19.00 18.72 -3.79
N GLY A 275 17.67 18.67 -4.03
CA GLY A 275 17.01 19.43 -5.11
C GLY A 275 17.08 18.80 -6.50
N LEU A 276 17.57 17.56 -6.60
CA LEU A 276 17.63 16.78 -7.82
C LEU A 276 16.73 15.55 -7.72
N LEU A 277 16.23 15.11 -8.87
CA LEU A 277 15.52 13.85 -9.03
C LEU A 277 16.53 12.70 -9.04
N THR A 278 16.50 11.83 -8.04
CA THR A 278 17.39 10.66 -7.94
C THR A 278 16.71 9.37 -8.34
N GLU A 279 15.39 9.29 -8.28
CA GLU A 279 14.61 8.14 -8.72
C GLU A 279 13.26 8.57 -9.29
N LEU A 280 12.83 7.92 -10.38
CA LEU A 280 11.50 8.08 -10.96
C LEU A 280 10.87 6.70 -11.16
N ALA A 281 9.87 6.37 -10.37
CA ALA A 281 9.10 5.13 -10.51
C ALA A 281 7.80 5.40 -11.27
N GLN A 282 7.68 4.81 -12.45
CA GLN A 282 6.50 4.90 -13.32
C GLN A 282 5.59 3.71 -13.04
N PHE A 283 4.33 4.00 -12.72
CA PHE A 283 3.26 3.02 -12.52
C PHE A 283 2.17 3.15 -13.58
N GLY A 284 1.40 2.08 -13.78
CA GLY A 284 0.32 2.06 -14.75
C GLY A 284 -0.84 2.99 -14.40
N PRO A 285 -1.64 3.40 -15.40
CA PRO A 285 -2.71 4.36 -15.23
C PRO A 285 -3.89 3.84 -14.39
N GLU A 286 -4.01 2.52 -14.20
CA GLU A 286 -5.01 1.86 -13.35
C GLU A 286 -4.94 2.31 -11.89
N LEU A 287 -3.82 2.89 -11.45
CA LEU A 287 -3.68 3.43 -10.11
C LEU A 287 -4.31 4.82 -9.93
N SER A 288 -4.61 5.54 -11.01
CA SER A 288 -5.10 6.93 -10.96
C SER A 288 -6.33 7.15 -10.05
N PRO A 289 -7.35 6.25 -10.03
CA PRO A 289 -8.52 6.41 -9.16
C PRO A 289 -8.17 6.47 -7.66
N TYR A 290 -7.12 5.75 -7.21
CA TYR A 290 -6.72 5.75 -5.81
C TYR A 290 -6.11 7.08 -5.35
N PHE A 291 -5.65 7.91 -6.30
CA PHE A 291 -5.06 9.22 -6.04
C PHE A 291 -6.05 10.38 -6.27
N ARG A 292 -7.35 10.07 -6.46
CA ARG A 292 -8.41 11.04 -6.81
C ARG A 292 -8.09 11.83 -8.08
N LEU A 293 -7.34 11.21 -8.99
CA LEU A 293 -7.01 11.79 -10.28
C LEU A 293 -8.06 11.36 -11.30
N PRO A 294 -8.60 12.29 -12.11
CA PRO A 294 -9.61 11.95 -13.10
C PRO A 294 -9.00 11.07 -14.20
N GLY A 295 -9.72 10.03 -14.61
CA GLY A 295 -9.28 9.15 -15.70
C GLY A 295 -9.28 9.84 -17.08
N VAL A 296 -10.04 10.93 -17.20
CA VAL A 296 -10.11 11.79 -18.38
C VAL A 296 -10.07 13.26 -17.96
N LEU A 297 -9.21 14.07 -18.58
CA LEU A 297 -9.25 15.53 -18.49
C LEU A 297 -9.84 16.13 -19.77
N THR A 298 -10.66 17.17 -19.61
CA THR A 298 -11.08 18.03 -20.72
C THR A 298 -10.02 19.12 -20.89
N PRO A 299 -9.60 19.45 -22.12
CA PRO A 299 -8.73 20.60 -22.34
C PRO A 299 -9.38 21.88 -21.80
N PRO A 300 -8.60 22.86 -21.29
CA PRO A 300 -9.11 24.22 -21.17
C PRO A 300 -9.52 24.69 -22.57
N GLY A 301 -10.74 25.22 -22.68
CA GLY A 301 -11.26 25.80 -23.92
C GLY A 301 -10.56 27.09 -24.32
#